data_AF-A0AAU5FRS7-F1
#
_entry.id   AF-A0AAU5FRS7-F1
#
_cell.length_a   1.000
_cell.length_b   1.000
_cell.length_c   1.000
_cell.angle_alpha   90.00
_cell.angle_beta   90.00
_cell.angle_gamma   90.00
#
_symmetry.space_group_name_H-M   'P 1'
#
loop_
_entity.id
_entity.type
_entity.pdbx_description
1 polymer ?
#
loop_
_entity_poly.entity_id
_entity_poly.type
_entity_poly.pdbx_seq_one_letter_code
_entity_poly.pdbx_strand_id
1 'polypeptide(L)'
;MSDAVGPAPEPQPGPRPEREAQPPSPPAQRGRHRRPCTFCRVHPADLRDHETGLVWCLGCAVELVHAGDPVTDYVEFDEGDRYADLLNRHGRGLYTTVNRRGPAT
;
A
#
# COMPACT_ATOMS: atom_id res chain seq x y z
N MET A 1 -56.94 3.82 -63.47
CA MET A 1 -56.82 3.45 -62.04
C MET A 1 -55.62 2.53 -61.94
N SER A 2 -54.45 3.07 -61.58
CA SER A 2 -53.24 2.28 -61.37
C SER A 2 -52.52 2.87 -60.16
N ASP A 3 -52.70 2.18 -59.04
CA ASP A 3 -52.08 2.44 -57.74
C ASP A 3 -50.56 2.45 -57.85
N ALA A 4 -49.96 3.57 -57.45
CA ALA A 4 -48.52 3.69 -57.23
C ALA A 4 -48.21 3.17 -55.82
N VAL A 5 -47.63 1.97 -55.73
CA VAL A 5 -47.07 1.45 -54.47
C VAL A 5 -45.76 2.19 -54.20
N GLY A 6 -45.77 3.10 -53.22
CA GLY A 6 -44.58 3.80 -52.76
C GLY A 6 -43.63 2.86 -52.00
N PRO A 7 -42.32 3.16 -51.95
CA PRO A 7 -41.35 2.33 -51.25
C PRO A 7 -41.58 2.35 -49.73
N ALA A 8 -41.35 1.21 -49.09
CA ALA A 8 -41.42 1.04 -47.64
C ALA A 8 -40.33 1.88 -46.93
N PRO A 9 -40.61 2.47 -45.75
CA PRO A 9 -39.62 3.25 -45.01
C PRO A 9 -38.54 2.34 -44.40
N GLU A 10 -37.29 2.77 -44.49
CA GLU A 10 -36.13 2.15 -43.83
C GLU A 10 -36.30 2.14 -42.29
N PRO A 11 -35.92 1.04 -41.61
CA PRO A 11 -35.91 0.99 -40.16
C PRO A 11 -34.77 1.86 -39.60
N GLN A 12 -35.13 2.91 -38.85
CA GLN A 12 -34.14 3.74 -38.16
C GLN A 12 -33.45 2.95 -37.04
N PRO A 13 -32.12 3.01 -36.90
CA PRO A 13 -31.43 2.41 -35.76
C PRO A 13 -31.77 3.21 -34.49
N GLY A 14 -32.38 2.52 -33.51
CA GLY A 14 -32.71 3.11 -32.21
C GLY A 14 -31.47 3.62 -31.46
N PRO A 15 -31.65 4.55 -30.50
CA PRO A 15 -30.55 5.10 -29.74
C PRO A 15 -29.82 3.99 -28.98
N ARG A 16 -28.50 3.94 -29.14
CA ARG A 16 -27.62 3.04 -28.37
C ARG A 16 -27.79 3.40 -26.89
N PRO A 17 -27.86 2.42 -25.97
CA PRO A 17 -27.81 2.74 -24.55
C PRO A 17 -26.50 3.50 -24.30
N GLU A 18 -26.64 4.74 -23.82
CA GLU A 18 -25.53 5.54 -23.34
C GLU A 18 -24.75 4.67 -22.37
N ARG A 19 -23.49 4.44 -22.75
CA ARG A 19 -22.49 3.79 -21.93
C ARG A 19 -22.40 4.66 -20.69
N GLU A 20 -23.12 4.27 -19.63
CA GLU A 20 -23.11 4.92 -18.32
C GLU A 20 -21.66 5.23 -18.02
N ALA A 21 -21.35 6.53 -18.02
CA ALA A 21 -20.04 7.02 -17.70
C ALA A 21 -19.76 6.50 -16.30
N GLN A 22 -18.97 5.43 -16.20
CA GLN A 22 -18.48 4.93 -14.94
C GLN A 22 -17.92 6.16 -14.21
N PRO A 23 -18.39 6.46 -12.99
CA PRO A 23 -17.80 7.54 -12.23
C PRO A 23 -16.29 7.25 -12.18
N PRO A 24 -15.42 8.26 -12.40
CA PRO A 24 -13.99 8.03 -12.33
C PRO A 24 -13.73 7.33 -11.00
N SER A 25 -13.15 6.13 -11.06
CA SER A 25 -12.74 5.42 -9.86
C SER A 25 -11.97 6.42 -8.99
N PRO A 26 -12.24 6.50 -7.68
CA PRO A 26 -11.52 7.43 -6.81
C PRO A 26 -10.03 7.20 -7.08
N PRO A 27 -9.22 8.27 -7.22
CA PRO A 27 -7.80 8.11 -7.47
C PRO A 27 -7.30 7.14 -6.41
N ALA A 28 -6.72 6.02 -6.86
CA ALA A 28 -6.02 5.12 -5.96
C ALA A 28 -5.18 6.03 -5.06
N GLN A 29 -5.41 6.00 -3.75
CA GLN A 29 -4.80 6.89 -2.76
C GLN A 29 -3.30 6.58 -2.60
N ARG A 30 -2.58 6.49 -3.72
CA ARG A 30 -1.14 6.34 -3.86
C ARG A 30 -0.55 7.71 -3.60
N GLY A 31 -0.41 8.00 -2.32
CA GLY A 31 0.24 9.21 -1.87
C GLY A 31 -0.25 9.69 -0.53
N ARG A 32 -0.45 8.78 0.45
CA ARG A 32 -0.30 9.22 1.84
C ARG A 32 1.09 9.85 1.89
N HIS A 33 1.17 11.14 2.17
CA HIS A 33 2.42 11.86 2.38
C HIS A 33 3.23 11.09 3.44
N ARG A 34 4.11 10.18 3.00
CA ARG A 34 4.96 9.44 3.93
C ARG A 34 5.87 10.48 4.55
N ARG A 35 5.80 10.58 5.87
CA ARG A 35 6.67 11.48 6.62
C ARG A 35 8.12 11.17 6.24
N PRO A 36 8.99 12.17 6.02
CA PRO A 36 10.39 11.89 5.79
C PRO A 36 10.96 11.17 7.02
N CYS A 37 11.90 10.25 6.81
CA CYS A 37 12.63 9.63 7.91
C CYS A 37 13.25 10.70 8.81
N THR A 38 13.11 10.55 10.13
CA THR A 38 13.66 11.47 11.13
C THR A 38 15.16 11.69 10.94
N PHE A 39 15.89 10.62 10.63
CA PHE A 39 17.34 10.62 10.57
C PHE A 39 17.89 11.16 9.24
N CYS A 40 17.67 10.44 8.13
CA CYS A 40 18.25 10.85 6.85
C CYS A 40 17.50 12.00 6.18
N ARG A 41 16.20 12.16 6.44
CA ARG A 41 15.30 13.14 5.79
C ARG A 41 15.23 13.08 4.25
N VAL A 42 15.92 12.12 3.63
CA VAL A 42 15.94 11.91 2.17
C VAL A 42 14.83 10.94 1.76
N HIS A 43 14.70 9.83 2.49
CA HIS A 43 13.77 8.77 2.15
C HIS A 43 12.46 8.90 2.93
N PRO A 44 11.33 8.48 2.33
CA PRO A 44 10.09 8.34 3.07
C PRO A 44 10.27 7.32 4.20
N ALA A 45 9.66 7.59 5.35
CA ALA A 45 9.62 6.63 6.44
C ALA A 45 8.72 5.45 6.08
N ASP A 46 9.16 4.26 6.49
CA ASP A 46 8.50 2.98 6.27
C ASP A 46 7.93 2.43 7.58
N LEU A 47 8.49 2.79 8.73
CA LEU A 47 7.97 2.43 10.04
C LEU A 47 7.98 3.60 11.03
N ARG A 48 7.16 3.47 12.07
CA ARG A 48 7.17 4.31 13.26
C ARG A 48 7.58 3.47 14.46
N ASP A 49 8.54 3.97 15.20
CA ASP A 49 8.90 3.50 16.53
C ASP A 49 7.85 4.01 17.53
N HIS A 50 7.22 3.11 18.28
CA HIS A 50 6.24 3.46 19.30
C HIS A 50 6.87 3.92 20.61
N GLU A 51 8.08 3.47 20.93
CA GLU A 51 8.80 3.84 22.13
C GLU A 51 9.22 5.31 22.07
N THR A 52 9.84 5.71 20.95
CA THR A 52 10.35 7.08 20.77
C THR A 52 9.39 7.99 20.01
N GLY A 53 8.41 7.42 19.32
CA GLY A 53 7.51 8.13 18.40
C GLY A 53 8.17 8.54 17.08
N LEU A 54 9.46 8.23 16.87
CA LEU A 54 10.22 8.59 15.67
C LEU A 54 9.84 7.74 14.47
N VAL A 55 10.15 8.24 13.27
CA VAL A 55 9.82 7.56 12.02
C VAL A 55 11.09 7.26 11.24
N TRP A 56 11.19 6.04 10.71
CA TRP A 56 12.40 5.50 10.11
C TRP A 56 12.12 4.98 8.71
N CYS A 57 13.02 5.28 7.76
CA CYS A 57 13.05 4.52 6.51
C CYS A 57 13.75 3.18 6.75
N LEU A 58 13.50 2.21 5.87
CA LEU A 58 14.13 0.88 5.96
C LEU A 58 15.65 0.96 6.03
N GLY A 59 16.29 1.83 5.25
CA GLY A 59 17.76 1.95 5.24
C GLY A 59 18.34 2.39 6.59
N CYS A 60 17.78 3.42 7.23
CA CYS A 60 18.25 3.86 8.54
C CYS A 60 17.92 2.83 9.64
N ALA A 61 16.80 2.13 9.51
CA ALA A 61 16.45 1.07 10.45
C ALA A 61 17.40 -0.14 10.33
N VAL A 62 17.89 -0.46 9.12
CA VAL A 62 18.94 -1.49 8.90
C VAL A 62 20.23 -1.13 9.63
N GLU A 63 20.67 0.12 9.53
CA GLU A 63 21.90 0.56 10.19
C GLU A 63 21.80 0.40 11.71
N LEU A 64 20.62 0.64 12.29
CA LEU A 64 20.34 0.35 13.70
C LEU A 64 20.45 -1.15 14.02
N VAL A 65 19.93 -2.03 13.16
CA VAL A 65 20.12 -3.49 13.33
C VAL A 65 21.60 -3.84 13.32
N HIS A 66 22.38 -3.30 12.39
CA HIS A 66 23.82 -3.56 12.31
C HIS A 66 24.62 -2.97 13.48
N ALA A 67 24.15 -1.87 14.06
CA ALA A 67 24.71 -1.27 15.27
C ALA A 67 24.37 -2.05 16.54
N GLY A 68 23.43 -3.01 16.47
CA GLY A 68 22.95 -3.78 17.62
C GLY A 68 21.87 -3.07 18.44
N ASP A 69 21.25 -2.03 17.89
CA ASP A 69 20.19 -1.22 18.53
C ASP A 69 18.94 -1.12 17.63
N PRO A 70 18.34 -2.25 17.20
CA PRO A 70 17.19 -2.23 16.31
C PRO A 70 15.96 -1.65 17.01
N VAL A 71 15.10 -0.99 16.23
CA VAL A 71 13.75 -0.65 16.69
C VAL A 71 12.95 -1.94 16.91
N THR A 72 12.49 -2.19 18.13
CA THR A 72 11.77 -3.43 18.50
C THR A 72 10.26 -3.26 18.70
N ASP A 73 9.79 -2.06 19.08
CA ASP A 73 8.36 -1.74 19.17
C ASP A 73 7.98 -0.76 18.05
N TYR A 74 7.44 -1.30 16.95
CA TYR A 74 7.17 -0.51 15.76
C TYR A 74 5.86 -0.89 15.06
N VAL A 75 5.40 0.03 14.21
CA VAL A 75 4.35 -0.21 13.21
C VAL A 75 4.87 0.17 11.82
N GLU A 76 4.70 -0.70 10.83
CA GLU A 76 4.99 -0.39 9.43
C GLU A 76 3.85 0.46 8.84
N PHE A 77 4.18 1.47 8.03
CA PHE A 77 3.19 2.31 7.36
C PHE A 77 2.55 1.65 6.14
N ASP A 78 3.24 0.67 5.56
CA ASP A 78 2.72 -0.20 4.52
C ASP A 78 2.25 -1.52 5.12
N GLU A 79 1.30 -2.19 4.48
CA GLU A 79 0.77 -3.51 4.86
C GLU A 79 1.78 -4.66 4.63
N GLY A 80 3.09 -4.41 4.77
CA GLY A 80 4.15 -5.39 4.59
C GLY A 80 4.88 -5.72 5.89
N ASP A 81 5.64 -6.81 5.85
CA ASP A 81 6.50 -7.28 6.95
C ASP A 81 7.99 -7.04 6.62
N ARG A 82 8.32 -5.96 5.91
CA ARG A 82 9.66 -5.79 5.32
C ARG A 82 10.73 -5.62 6.38
N TYR A 83 10.41 -4.88 7.44
CA TYR A 83 11.33 -4.66 8.54
C TYR A 83 11.36 -5.88 9.47
N ALA A 84 10.23 -6.59 9.64
CA ALA A 84 10.21 -7.86 10.36
C ALA A 84 11.09 -8.94 9.69
N ASP A 85 11.00 -9.08 8.37
CA ASP A 85 11.87 -9.97 7.57
C ASP A 85 13.35 -9.59 7.67
N LEU A 86 13.63 -8.30 7.87
CA LEU A 86 14.98 -7.79 8.03
C LEU A 86 15.54 -8.19 9.39
N LEU A 87 14.78 -7.98 10.46
CA LEU A 87 15.12 -8.42 11.81
C LEU A 87 15.34 -9.94 11.84
N ASN A 88 14.52 -10.71 11.14
CA ASN A 88 14.67 -12.17 11.05
C ASN A 88 15.93 -12.64 10.30
N ARG A 89 16.46 -11.83 9.38
CA ARG A 89 17.67 -12.14 8.59
C ARG A 89 18.94 -11.64 9.27
N HIS A 90 18.92 -10.41 9.79
CA HIS A 90 20.09 -9.72 10.33
C HIS A 90 20.18 -9.81 11.86
N GLY A 91 19.08 -10.07 12.56
CA GLY A 91 19.02 -10.22 14.01
C GLY A 91 19.21 -11.65 14.53
N ARG A 92 19.59 -12.61 13.68
CA ARG A 92 19.88 -14.00 14.10
C ARG A 92 21.11 -14.03 15.02
N GLY A 93 20.83 -13.99 16.32
CA GLY A 93 21.82 -14.03 17.40
C GLY A 93 21.37 -13.29 18.67
N LEU A 94 20.46 -12.30 18.56
CA LEU A 94 20.08 -11.41 19.68
C LEU A 94 18.57 -11.39 20.00
N TYR A 95 17.66 -11.65 19.03
CA TYR A 95 16.21 -11.42 19.20
C TYR A 95 15.32 -12.66 19.05
N THR A 96 15.89 -13.86 18.90
CA THR A 96 15.11 -15.10 18.69
C THR A 96 14.31 -15.57 19.91
N THR A 97 14.41 -14.89 21.05
CA THR A 97 13.73 -15.26 22.30
C THR A 97 12.35 -14.63 22.48
N VAL A 98 11.95 -13.64 21.66
CA VAL A 98 10.69 -12.91 21.90
C VAL A 98 9.46 -13.59 21.26
N ASN A 99 9.64 -14.51 20.30
CA ASN A 99 8.53 -15.14 19.57
C ASN A 99 8.13 -16.56 20.03
N ARG A 100 8.43 -16.98 21.27
CA ARG A 100 7.97 -18.28 21.83
C ARG A 100 7.07 -18.16 23.08
N ARG A 101 6.23 -17.13 23.16
CA ARG A 101 5.11 -17.13 24.14
C ARG A 101 3.78 -16.82 23.43
N GLY A 102 3.26 -17.83 22.74
CA GLY A 102 1.81 -17.97 22.64
C GLY A 102 1.27 -18.44 24.01
N PRO A 103 0.04 -18.06 24.40
CA PRO A 103 -0.54 -18.49 25.66
C PRO A 103 -0.77 -20.00 25.61
N ALA A 104 -0.25 -20.71 26.62
CA ALA A 104 -0.64 -22.09 26.90
C ALA A 104 -2.10 -22.07 27.36
N THR A 105 -3.00 -22.61 26.55
CA THR A 105 -4.31 -23.12 26.99
C THR A 105 -4.25 -24.61 27.18
#